data_AF-T0KC31-F1
#
_entry.id   AF-T0KC31-F1
#
_cell.length_a   1.000
_cell.length_b   1.000
_cell.length_c   1.000
_cell.angle_alpha   90.00
_cell.angle_beta   90.00
_cell.angle_gamma   90.00
#
_symmetry.space_group_name_H-M   'P 1'
#
loop_
_entity.id
_entity.type
_entity.pdbx_description
1 polymer ?
#
loop_
_entity_poly.entity_id
_entity_poly.type
_entity_poly.pdbx_seq_one_letter_code
_entity_poly.pdbx_strand_id
1 'polypeptide(L)'
;MKQESYELFKSATVDEITAYLANELKTKNEPDFWASRVVPFSDAILSVLVVLRDEKKLFSPEGEMVEELTPELFFRWSDFVSLKSLAFKIQRTNRATDESKTEIDLSKLASYLSANNVNLENEQLDFPIPTYNLHQGVSNVIKSLL
;
A
#
# COMPACT_ATOMS: atom_id res chain seq x y z
N MET A 1 -2.59 8.96 -15.41
CA MET A 1 -3.47 7.85 -15.01
C MET A 1 -4.86 8.09 -15.58
N LYS A 2 -5.65 7.03 -15.72
CA LYS A 2 -7.04 7.14 -16.21
C LYS A 2 -7.90 7.84 -15.15
N GLN A 3 -8.93 8.56 -15.58
CA GLN A 3 -9.88 9.22 -14.66
C GLN A 3 -10.62 8.19 -13.78
N GLU A 4 -10.92 7.02 -14.35
CA GLU A 4 -11.54 5.88 -13.66
C GLU A 4 -10.74 5.44 -12.41
N SER A 5 -9.40 5.52 -12.49
CA SER A 5 -8.52 5.16 -11.36
C SER A 5 -8.68 6.13 -10.18
N TYR A 6 -8.98 7.40 -10.41
CA TYR A 6 -9.22 8.35 -9.31
C TYR A 6 -10.54 8.04 -8.59
N GLU A 7 -11.61 7.79 -9.35
CA GLU A 7 -12.91 7.43 -8.78
C GLU A 7 -12.85 6.12 -7.98
N LEU A 8 -12.10 5.15 -8.51
CA LEU A 8 -11.84 3.88 -7.87
C LEU A 8 -11.17 4.07 -6.50
N PHE A 9 -10.05 4.79 -6.43
CA PHE A 9 -9.33 4.98 -5.16
C PHE A 9 -10.06 5.89 -4.16
N LYS A 10 -10.88 6.81 -4.66
CA LYS A 10 -11.64 7.76 -3.84
C LYS A 10 -12.73 7.09 -3.00
N SER A 11 -13.38 6.05 -3.51
CA SER A 11 -14.59 5.50 -2.87
C SER A 11 -14.63 3.97 -2.75
N ALA A 12 -13.88 3.24 -3.58
CA ALA A 12 -13.97 1.79 -3.60
C ALA A 12 -13.33 1.15 -2.37
N THR A 13 -13.77 -0.07 -2.08
CA THR A 13 -13.23 -0.96 -1.06
C THR A 13 -11.91 -1.59 -1.52
N VAL A 14 -11.17 -2.18 -0.57
CA VAL A 14 -9.94 -2.93 -0.87
C VAL A 14 -10.21 -4.05 -1.89
N ASP A 15 -11.31 -4.79 -1.71
CA ASP A 15 -11.68 -5.91 -2.57
C ASP A 15 -12.02 -5.45 -4.00
N GLU A 16 -12.70 -4.33 -4.15
CA GLU A 16 -13.02 -3.76 -5.47
C GLU A 16 -11.76 -3.29 -6.20
N ILE A 17 -10.85 -2.59 -5.51
CA ILE A 17 -9.59 -2.12 -6.12
C ILE A 17 -8.72 -3.31 -6.53
N THR A 18 -8.59 -4.31 -5.66
CA THR A 18 -7.77 -5.50 -5.94
C THR A 18 -8.39 -6.37 -7.04
N ALA A 19 -9.72 -6.50 -7.10
CA ALA A 19 -10.42 -7.18 -8.18
C ALA A 19 -10.24 -6.47 -9.53
N TYR A 20 -10.30 -5.13 -9.54
CA TYR A 20 -10.02 -4.33 -10.72
C TYR A 20 -8.60 -4.59 -11.24
N LEU A 21 -7.58 -4.53 -10.37
CA LEU A 21 -6.19 -4.81 -10.74
C LEU A 21 -6.01 -6.24 -11.25
N ALA A 22 -6.63 -7.23 -10.59
CA ALA A 22 -6.60 -8.63 -11.02
C ALA A 22 -7.24 -8.83 -12.41
N ASN A 23 -8.31 -8.09 -12.72
CA ASN A 23 -8.96 -8.14 -14.02
C ASN A 23 -8.09 -7.48 -15.10
N GLU A 24 -7.49 -6.32 -14.83
CA GLU A 24 -6.60 -5.65 -15.79
C GLU A 24 -5.37 -6.51 -16.11
N LEU A 25 -4.78 -7.20 -15.14
CA LEU A 25 -3.68 -8.15 -15.35
C LEU A 25 -4.07 -9.27 -16.34
N LYS A 26 -5.28 -9.83 -16.19
CA LYS A 26 -5.80 -10.85 -17.11
C LYS A 26 -6.05 -10.29 -18.51
N THR A 27 -6.69 -9.12 -18.59
CA THR A 27 -7.01 -8.45 -19.87
C THR A 27 -5.74 -8.13 -20.66
N LYS A 28 -4.67 -7.73 -19.99
CA LYS A 28 -3.37 -7.47 -20.63
C LYS A 28 -2.51 -8.70 -20.87
N ASN A 29 -2.99 -9.89 -20.46
CA ASN A 29 -2.25 -11.14 -20.56
C ASN A 29 -0.87 -11.07 -19.88
N GLU A 30 -0.81 -10.39 -18.73
CA GLU A 30 0.41 -10.32 -17.92
C GLU A 30 0.73 -11.69 -17.33
N PRO A 31 2.01 -12.08 -17.22
CA PRO A 31 2.41 -13.33 -16.58
C PRO A 31 1.80 -13.54 -15.19
N ASP A 32 1.39 -14.79 -14.89
CA ASP A 32 0.83 -15.18 -13.58
C ASP A 32 1.73 -14.79 -12.39
N PHE A 33 3.04 -14.75 -12.64
CA PHE A 33 4.02 -14.24 -11.69
C PHE A 33 3.64 -12.84 -11.17
N TRP A 34 3.26 -11.91 -12.05
CA TRP A 34 2.89 -10.55 -11.63
C TRP A 34 1.57 -10.53 -10.88
N ALA A 35 0.58 -11.32 -11.28
CA ALA A 35 -0.67 -11.43 -10.53
C ALA A 35 -0.44 -11.93 -9.09
N SER A 36 0.46 -12.90 -8.91
CA SER A 36 0.84 -13.41 -7.59
C SER A 36 1.58 -12.41 -6.69
N ARG A 37 1.98 -11.25 -7.23
CA ARG A 37 2.72 -10.21 -6.49
C ARG A 37 1.93 -8.91 -6.36
N VAL A 38 1.34 -8.44 -7.44
CA VAL A 38 0.55 -7.21 -7.51
C VAL A 38 -0.65 -7.29 -6.59
N VAL A 39 -1.46 -8.36 -6.68
CA VAL A 39 -2.70 -8.46 -5.91
C VAL A 39 -2.42 -8.52 -4.40
N PRO A 40 -1.52 -9.39 -3.90
CA PRO A 40 -1.21 -9.41 -2.46
C PRO A 40 -0.57 -8.13 -1.95
N PHE A 41 0.26 -7.48 -2.77
CA PHE A 41 0.83 -6.19 -2.41
C PHE A 41 -0.25 -5.11 -2.28
N SER A 42 -1.10 -4.97 -3.30
CA SER A 42 -2.19 -4.00 -3.30
C SER A 42 -3.14 -4.23 -2.13
N ASP A 43 -3.52 -5.48 -1.85
CA ASP A 43 -4.33 -5.82 -0.66
C ASP A 43 -3.66 -5.36 0.64
N ALA A 44 -2.36 -5.63 0.79
CA ALA A 44 -1.60 -5.28 1.99
C ALA A 44 -1.55 -3.76 2.24
N ILE A 45 -1.19 -2.96 1.24
CA ILE A 45 -1.09 -1.50 1.41
C ILE A 45 -2.49 -0.85 1.52
N LEU A 46 -3.48 -1.31 0.76
CA LEU A 46 -4.83 -0.75 0.78
C LEU A 46 -5.57 -1.08 2.07
N SER A 47 -5.24 -2.20 2.74
CA SER A 47 -5.76 -2.52 4.08
C SER A 47 -5.50 -1.41 5.12
N VAL A 48 -4.48 -0.58 4.89
CA VAL A 48 -4.16 0.58 5.72
C VAL A 48 -4.71 1.87 5.10
N LEU A 49 -4.40 2.12 3.82
CA LEU A 49 -4.75 3.40 3.18
C LEU A 49 -6.25 3.64 3.06
N VAL A 50 -7.04 2.59 2.83
CA VAL A 50 -8.51 2.70 2.76
C VAL A 50 -9.09 3.04 4.13
N VAL A 51 -8.58 2.44 5.21
CA VAL A 51 -9.04 2.77 6.57
C VAL A 51 -8.68 4.22 6.92
N LEU A 52 -7.45 4.66 6.60
CA LEU A 52 -7.05 6.05 6.80
C LEU A 52 -7.90 7.04 6.00
N ARG A 53 -8.29 6.67 4.77
CA ARG A 53 -9.22 7.45 3.93
C ARG A 53 -10.57 7.58 4.60
N ASP A 54 -11.15 6.46 5.00
CA ASP A 54 -12.50 6.41 5.55
C ASP A 54 -12.59 7.12 6.91
N GLU A 55 -11.50 7.08 7.70
CA GLU A 55 -11.35 7.85 8.94
C GLU A 55 -10.97 9.33 8.73
N LYS A 56 -10.76 9.79 7.48
CA LYS A 56 -10.26 11.14 7.14
C LYS A 56 -8.93 11.48 7.82
N LYS A 57 -8.07 10.48 7.98
CA LYS A 57 -6.72 10.58 8.57
C LYS A 57 -5.63 10.29 7.54
N LEU A 58 -5.87 10.53 6.25
CA LEU A 58 -4.85 10.35 5.22
C LEU A 58 -3.71 11.35 5.39
N PHE A 59 -2.50 10.88 5.14
CA PHE A 59 -1.30 11.69 5.14
C PHE A 59 -0.32 11.22 4.07
N SER A 60 0.57 12.11 3.67
CA SER A 60 1.68 11.85 2.75
C SER A 60 2.87 11.19 3.47
N PRO A 61 3.82 10.58 2.74
CA PRO A 61 5.07 10.09 3.34
C PRO A 61 5.81 11.13 4.19
N GLU A 62 5.72 12.41 3.83
CA GLU A 62 6.32 13.55 4.54
C GLU A 62 5.52 13.96 5.78
N GLY A 63 4.31 13.43 5.97
CA GLY A 63 3.45 13.68 7.12
C GLY A 63 2.44 14.81 6.94
N GLU A 64 2.22 15.26 5.70
CA GLU A 64 1.21 16.28 5.39
C GLU A 64 -0.17 15.63 5.30
N MET A 65 -1.19 16.26 5.88
CA MET A 65 -2.58 15.76 5.79
C MET A 65 -3.09 15.88 4.36
N VAL A 66 -3.79 14.85 3.88
CA VAL A 66 -4.37 14.79 2.53
C VAL A 66 -5.85 14.45 2.64
N GLU A 67 -6.68 15.03 1.78
CA GLU A 67 -8.13 14.83 1.82
C GLU A 67 -8.61 13.56 1.12
N GLU A 68 -7.93 13.17 0.03
CA GLU A 68 -8.37 12.09 -0.83
C GLU A 68 -7.26 11.06 -1.08
N LEU A 69 -7.65 9.78 -1.13
CA LEU A 69 -6.75 8.73 -1.57
C LEU A 69 -6.70 8.76 -3.10
N THR A 70 -5.64 9.33 -3.66
CA THR A 70 -5.40 9.30 -5.10
C THR A 70 -4.46 8.16 -5.48
N PRO A 71 -4.49 7.71 -6.74
CA PRO A 71 -3.49 6.79 -7.26
C PRO A 71 -2.04 7.26 -7.01
N GLU A 72 -1.74 8.55 -7.14
CA GLU A 72 -0.40 9.10 -6.83
C GLU A 72 -0.02 8.90 -5.38
N LEU A 73 -0.94 9.17 -4.44
CA LEU A 73 -0.69 8.95 -3.03
C LEU A 73 -0.43 7.46 -2.75
N PHE A 74 -1.20 6.57 -3.37
CA PHE A 74 -0.95 5.13 -3.32
C PHE A 74 0.46 4.79 -3.81
N PHE A 75 0.91 5.34 -4.95
CA PHE A 75 2.25 5.06 -5.47
C PHE A 75 3.38 5.64 -4.63
N ARG A 76 3.16 6.78 -3.99
CA ARG A 76 4.13 7.35 -3.05
C ARG A 76 4.32 6.43 -1.84
N TRP A 77 3.24 5.85 -1.34
CA TRP A 77 3.31 4.82 -0.28
C TRP A 77 3.75 3.45 -0.78
N SER A 78 3.68 3.19 -2.09
CA SER A 78 4.18 1.97 -2.73
C SER A 78 5.69 1.95 -2.93
N ASP A 79 6.40 3.04 -2.66
CA ASP A 79 7.84 2.93 -2.50
C ASP A 79 8.15 2.09 -1.26
N PHE A 80 9.10 1.15 -1.35
CA PHE A 80 9.28 0.15 -0.29
C PHE A 80 9.83 0.75 1.01
N VAL A 81 10.63 1.82 0.93
CA VAL A 81 11.08 2.58 2.11
C VAL A 81 9.88 3.27 2.75
N SER A 82 9.05 3.91 1.92
CA SER A 82 7.82 4.58 2.37
C SER A 82 6.84 3.59 3.00
N LEU A 83 6.64 2.41 2.41
CA LEU A 83 5.79 1.35 2.91
C LEU A 83 6.24 0.84 4.28
N LYS A 84 7.54 0.63 4.46
CA LYS A 84 8.11 0.29 5.76
C LYS A 84 7.82 1.40 6.78
N SER A 85 8.08 2.66 6.43
CA SER A 85 7.82 3.79 7.33
C SER A 85 6.34 3.92 7.71
N LEU A 86 5.42 3.59 6.78
CA LEU A 86 3.98 3.57 7.04
C LEU A 86 3.66 2.57 8.15
N ALA A 87 4.16 1.33 8.03
CA ALA A 87 3.92 0.30 9.04
C ALA A 87 4.39 0.75 10.43
N PHE A 88 5.60 1.32 10.56
CA PHE A 88 6.10 1.84 11.85
C PHE A 88 5.31 3.04 12.36
N LYS A 89 4.88 3.96 11.48
CA LYS A 89 4.00 5.08 11.85
C LYS A 89 2.68 4.57 12.43
N ILE A 90 2.00 3.65 11.74
CA ILE A 90 0.73 3.10 12.22
C ILE A 90 0.90 2.26 13.50
N GLN A 91 2.00 1.53 13.64
CA GLN A 91 2.30 0.82 14.90
C GLN A 91 2.43 1.79 16.09
N ARG A 92 3.06 2.95 15.89
CA ARG A 92 3.18 3.99 16.92
C ARG A 92 1.83 4.61 17.26
N THR A 93 1.04 4.99 16.25
CA THR A 93 -0.28 5.59 16.48
C THR A 93 -1.26 4.58 17.08
N ASN A 94 -1.18 3.30 16.74
CA ASN A 94 -2.00 2.27 17.39
C ASN A 94 -1.71 2.10 18.90
N ARG A 95 -0.49 2.42 19.33
CA ARG A 95 -0.06 2.37 20.74
C ARG A 95 -0.26 3.69 21.48
N ALA A 96 -0.66 4.77 20.78
CA ALA A 96 -0.93 6.05 21.40
C ALA A 96 -2.12 5.95 22.36
N THR A 97 -2.14 6.84 23.36
CA THR A 97 -3.21 6.92 24.37
C THR A 97 -4.00 8.22 24.28
N ASP A 98 -3.68 9.06 23.30
CA ASP A 98 -4.29 10.35 23.03
C ASP A 98 -5.15 10.33 21.75
N GLU A 99 -5.60 11.51 21.30
CA GLU A 99 -6.43 11.67 20.10
C GLU A 99 -5.75 11.23 18.79
N SER A 100 -4.42 11.03 18.79
CA SER A 100 -3.69 10.49 17.64
C SER A 100 -3.81 8.98 17.49
N LYS A 101 -4.50 8.31 18.44
CA LYS A 101 -4.69 6.86 18.39
C LYS A 101 -5.44 6.44 17.12
N THR A 102 -4.88 5.47 16.43
CA THR A 102 -5.53 4.73 15.34
C THR A 102 -5.85 3.31 15.80
N GLU A 103 -6.86 2.67 15.20
CA GLU A 103 -7.18 1.25 15.46
C GLU A 103 -7.14 0.45 14.16
N ILE A 104 -6.03 0.62 13.42
CA ILE A 104 -5.86 0.01 12.10
C ILE A 104 -5.22 -1.37 12.27
N ASP A 105 -5.86 -2.40 11.71
CA ASP A 105 -5.26 -3.74 11.65
C ASP A 105 -4.08 -3.77 10.67
N LEU A 106 -2.89 -4.04 11.20
CA LEU A 106 -1.66 -4.14 10.42
C LEU A 106 -1.32 -5.56 9.98
N SER A 107 -2.13 -6.56 10.31
CA SER A 107 -1.80 -7.98 10.10
C SER A 107 -1.44 -8.29 8.63
N LYS A 108 -2.20 -7.74 7.67
CA LYS A 108 -1.93 -7.91 6.23
C LYS A 108 -0.62 -7.25 5.81
N LEU A 109 -0.44 -5.97 6.15
CA LEU A 109 0.78 -5.22 5.80
C LEU A 109 2.03 -5.82 6.47
N ALA A 110 1.94 -6.17 7.74
CA ALA A 110 3.02 -6.79 8.49
C ALA A 110 3.40 -8.16 7.91
N SER A 111 2.42 -8.99 7.57
CA SER A 111 2.67 -10.30 6.94
C SER A 111 3.37 -10.14 5.59
N TYR A 112 2.92 -9.18 4.76
CA TYR A 112 3.55 -8.88 3.48
C TYR A 112 5.00 -8.39 3.64
N LEU A 113 5.25 -7.44 4.54
CA LEU A 113 6.59 -6.90 4.80
C LEU A 113 7.53 -7.98 5.35
N SER A 114 7.06 -8.78 6.30
CA SER A 114 7.85 -9.89 6.87
C SER A 114 8.20 -10.95 5.83
N ALA A 115 7.26 -11.33 4.95
CA ALA A 115 7.51 -12.27 3.86
C ALA A 115 8.55 -11.75 2.85
N ASN A 116 8.78 -10.44 2.83
CA ASN A 116 9.77 -9.77 1.99
C ASN A 116 11.06 -9.41 2.76
N ASN A 117 11.30 -10.05 3.92
CA ASN A 117 12.49 -9.88 4.76
C ASN A 117 12.66 -8.46 5.33
N VAL A 118 11.56 -7.75 5.58
CA VAL A 118 11.59 -6.47 6.30
C VAL A 118 11.52 -6.74 7.79
N ASN A 119 12.46 -6.15 8.55
CA ASN A 119 12.40 -6.18 10.01
C ASN A 119 11.36 -5.16 10.52
N LEU A 120 10.37 -5.65 11.27
CA LEU A 120 9.28 -4.85 11.85
C LEU A 120 9.49 -4.48 13.32
N GLU A 121 10.63 -4.87 13.90
CA GLU A 121 11.03 -4.52 15.27
C GLU A 121 12.05 -3.38 15.29
N ASN A 122 12.87 -3.27 14.24
CA ASN A 122 13.92 -2.26 14.11
C ASN A 122 13.78 -1.49 12.78
N GLU A 123 13.25 -0.27 12.88
CA GLU A 123 13.04 0.66 11.76
C GLU A 123 14.35 1.02 11.03
N GLN A 124 15.52 0.91 11.70
CA GLN A 124 16.82 1.28 11.14
C GLN A 124 17.48 0.17 10.31
N LEU A 125 17.00 -1.08 10.40
CA LEU A 125 17.57 -2.18 9.62
C LEU A 125 17.09 -2.14 8.18
N ASP A 126 18.02 -2.08 7.24
CA ASP A 126 17.68 -2.16 5.82
C ASP A 126 17.14 -3.53 5.43
N PHE A 127 16.37 -3.55 4.33
CA PHE A 127 15.91 -4.77 3.67
C PHE A 127 16.84 -5.14 2.51
N PRO A 128 16.83 -6.40 2.05
CA PRO A 128 17.67 -6.82 0.93
C PRO A 128 17.38 -6.05 -0.37
N ILE A 129 18.43 -5.62 -1.09
CA ILE A 129 18.33 -4.95 -2.40
C ILE A 129 17.46 -5.73 -3.41
N PRO A 130 17.55 -7.07 -3.52
CA PRO A 130 16.69 -7.83 -4.43
C PRO A 130 15.19 -7.64 -4.15
N THR A 131 14.80 -7.53 -2.88
CA THR A 131 13.41 -7.26 -2.48
C THR A 131 12.96 -5.91 -3.02
N TYR A 132 13.80 -4.87 -2.86
CA TYR A 132 13.50 -3.54 -3.36
C TYR A 132 13.30 -3.53 -4.88
N ASN A 133 14.21 -4.18 -5.63
CA ASN A 133 14.12 -4.26 -7.09
C ASN A 133 12.86 -4.98 -7.56
N LEU A 134 12.49 -6.08 -6.90
CA LEU A 134 11.23 -6.77 -7.18
C LEU A 134 10.04 -5.84 -6.94
N HIS A 135 10.07 -5.08 -5.86
CA HIS A 135 8.99 -4.15 -5.53
C HIS A 135 8.85 -3.01 -6.54
N GLN A 136 9.96 -2.48 -7.05
CA GLN A 136 9.94 -1.52 -8.17
C GLN A 136 9.28 -2.13 -9.41
N GLY A 137 9.54 -3.40 -9.72
CA GLY A 137 8.85 -4.14 -10.77
C GLY A 137 7.33 -4.20 -10.56
N VAL A 138 6.90 -4.56 -9.35
CA VAL A 138 5.46 -4.60 -8.98
C VAL A 138 4.81 -3.23 -9.16
N SER A 139 5.43 -2.17 -8.64
CA SER A 139 4.93 -0.80 -8.79
C SER A 139 4.82 -0.37 -10.25
N ASN A 140 5.77 -0.75 -11.11
CA ASN A 140 5.70 -0.45 -12.54
C ASN A 140 4.57 -1.19 -13.25
N VAL A 141 4.31 -2.45 -12.90
CA VAL A 141 3.17 -3.19 -13.44
C VAL A 141 1.88 -2.50 -13.06
N ILE A 142 1.68 -2.14 -11.78
CA ILE A 142 0.47 -1.44 -11.32
C ILE A 142 0.29 -0.11 -12.04
N LYS A 143 1.37 0.68 -12.21
CA LYS A 143 1.32 1.94 -12.98
C LYS A 143 0.84 1.74 -14.40
N SER A 144 1.13 0.60 -15.02
CA SER A 144 0.65 0.30 -16.37
C SER A 144 -0.86 0.03 -16.38
N LEU A 145 -1.42 -0.55 -15.31
CA LEU A 145 -2.83 -0.96 -15.21
C LEU A 145 -3.76 0.22 -14.92
N LEU A 146 -3.27 1.23 -14.19
CA LEU A 146 -4.03 2.40 -13.71
C LEU A 146 -3.96 3.64 -14.63
#